data_AF-A0A242LDT3-F1
#
_entry.id   AF-A0A242LDT3-F1
#
_cell.length_a   1.000
_cell.length_b   1.000
_cell.length_c   1.000
_cell.angle_alpha   90.00
_cell.angle_beta   90.00
_cell.angle_gamma   90.00
#
_symmetry.space_group_name_H-M   'P 1'
#
loop_
_entity.id
_entity.type
_entity.pdbx_description
1 polymer ?
#
loop_
_entity_poly.entity_id
_entity_poly.type
_entity_poly.pdbx_seq_one_letter_code
_entity_poly.pdbx_strand_id
1 'polypeptide(L)'
;MKKIYESLYPVGYKDTLVSDDFKTMVPYTEIEPLELDNPQSQYFDYEENQWKEALTLDVSAKLNLLEKLNQAANNEIEKLVDKVEKQTEETLNTQLAIAEIYETISGGEK
;
A
#
# COMPACT_ATOMS: atom_id res chain seq x y z
N MET A 1 -18.24 -43.44 7.47
CA MET A 1 -18.28 -41.97 7.55
C MET A 1 -16.98 -41.44 7.00
N LYS A 2 -17.02 -40.36 6.21
CA LYS A 2 -15.83 -39.73 5.63
C LYS A 2 -15.73 -38.26 6.01
N LYS A 3 -14.51 -37.73 5.97
CA LYS A 3 -14.21 -36.32 6.22
C LYS A 3 -14.14 -35.57 4.89
N ILE A 4 -14.81 -34.44 4.82
CA ILE A 4 -14.76 -33.52 3.66
C ILE A 4 -14.34 -32.13 4.15
N TYR A 5 -13.80 -31.35 3.23
CA TYR A 5 -13.33 -30.00 3.45
C TYR A 5 -14.08 -29.05 2.51
N GLU A 6 -14.80 -28.09 3.08
CA GLU A 6 -15.40 -26.98 2.36
C GLU A 6 -14.35 -25.89 2.16
N SER A 7 -14.00 -25.56 0.91
CA SER A 7 -13.12 -24.42 0.62
C SER A 7 -13.88 -23.12 0.80
N LEU A 8 -13.37 -22.24 1.66
CA LEU A 8 -13.91 -20.91 1.87
C LEU A 8 -13.27 -19.92 0.89
N TYR A 9 -14.07 -18.98 0.38
CA TYR A 9 -13.58 -17.90 -0.49
C TYR A 9 -13.35 -16.63 0.34
N PRO A 10 -12.22 -15.93 0.18
CA PRO A 10 -11.09 -16.21 -0.73
C PRO A 10 -10.04 -17.17 -0.17
N VAL A 11 -10.02 -17.41 1.15
CA VAL A 11 -9.05 -18.28 1.84
C VAL A 11 -9.73 -19.00 3.00
N GLY A 12 -9.19 -20.16 3.37
CA GLY A 12 -9.60 -20.97 4.50
C GLY A 12 -10.40 -22.20 4.10
N TYR A 13 -10.71 -23.00 5.11
CA TYR A 13 -11.52 -24.20 4.95
C TYR A 13 -12.31 -24.54 6.22
N LYS A 14 -13.36 -25.33 6.04
CA LYS A 14 -14.12 -25.95 7.13
C LYS A 14 -14.20 -27.45 6.93
N ASP A 15 -13.85 -28.23 7.94
CA ASP A 15 -13.99 -29.68 7.90
C ASP A 15 -15.36 -30.15 8.40
N THR A 16 -15.89 -31.22 7.81
CA THR A 16 -17.18 -31.81 8.18
C THR A 16 -17.14 -33.33 8.00
N LEU A 17 -17.73 -34.07 8.94
CA LEU A 17 -17.94 -35.51 8.83
C LEU A 17 -19.29 -35.78 8.17
N VAL A 18 -19.27 -36.57 7.10
CA VAL A 18 -20.46 -36.92 6.31
C VAL A 18 -20.58 -38.44 6.14
N SER A 19 -21.73 -38.90 5.65
CA SER A 19 -21.92 -40.29 5.24
C SER A 19 -20.96 -40.65 4.10
N ASP A 20 -20.59 -41.92 3.99
CA ASP A 20 -19.71 -42.41 2.92
C ASP A 20 -20.34 -42.19 1.53
N ASP A 21 -21.67 -42.25 1.46
CA ASP A 21 -22.46 -42.04 0.24
C ASP A 21 -22.63 -40.55 -0.15
N PHE A 22 -22.10 -39.61 0.66
CA PHE A 22 -22.21 -38.19 0.36
C PHE A 22 -21.43 -37.85 -0.91
N LYS A 23 -22.10 -37.19 -1.87
CA LYS A 23 -21.47 -36.80 -3.13
C LYS A 23 -20.69 -35.50 -2.95
N THR A 24 -19.36 -35.59 -3.03
CA THR A 24 -18.45 -34.43 -2.96
C THR A 24 -18.49 -33.66 -4.29
N MET A 25 -18.82 -32.38 -4.22
CA MET A 25 -18.84 -31.42 -5.34
C MET A 25 -18.44 -30.04 -4.82
N VAL A 26 -18.00 -29.14 -5.69
CA VAL A 26 -17.69 -27.74 -5.35
C VAL A 26 -18.81 -27.13 -4.48
N PRO A 27 -18.51 -26.52 -3.32
CA PRO A 27 -17.18 -26.12 -2.81
C PRO A 27 -16.47 -27.16 -1.92
N TYR A 28 -16.88 -28.42 -1.94
CA TYR A 28 -16.31 -29.47 -1.10
C TYR A 28 -15.23 -30.28 -1.82
N THR A 29 -14.22 -30.73 -1.07
CA THR A 29 -13.17 -31.66 -1.49
C THR A 29 -12.92 -32.71 -0.41
N GLU A 30 -12.45 -33.89 -0.81
CA GLU A 30 -11.96 -34.93 0.13
C GLU A 30 -10.45 -34.84 0.36
N ILE A 31 -9.76 -33.94 -0.36
CA ILE A 31 -8.33 -33.75 -0.27
C ILE A 31 -8.00 -32.97 0.99
N GLU A 32 -7.05 -33.48 1.77
CA GLU A 32 -6.63 -32.87 3.03
C GLU A 32 -5.91 -31.54 2.81
N PRO A 33 -6.24 -30.50 3.61
CA PRO A 33 -5.54 -29.21 3.62
C PRO A 33 -4.05 -29.35 3.93
N LEU A 34 -3.26 -28.35 3.50
CA LEU A 34 -1.84 -28.23 3.84
C LEU A 34 -1.66 -28.02 5.35
N GLU A 35 -0.61 -28.61 5.90
CA GLU A 35 -0.14 -28.32 7.26
C GLU A 35 0.70 -27.03 7.25
N LEU A 36 0.08 -25.92 7.64
CA LEU A 36 0.69 -24.58 7.69
C LEU A 36 0.70 -24.05 9.13
N ASP A 37 1.62 -23.12 9.43
CA ASP A 37 1.65 -22.38 10.71
C ASP A 37 0.31 -21.68 11.00
N ASN A 38 -0.33 -21.14 9.96
CA ASN A 38 -1.73 -20.72 9.97
C ASN A 38 -2.55 -21.64 9.05
N PRO A 39 -3.30 -22.62 9.60
CA PRO A 39 -4.10 -23.56 8.80
C PRO A 39 -5.10 -22.89 7.86
N GLN A 40 -5.57 -21.67 8.15
CA GLN A 40 -6.53 -20.95 7.33
C GLN A 40 -5.89 -20.14 6.18
N SER A 41 -4.55 -20.03 6.13
CA SER A 41 -3.80 -19.35 5.07
C SER A 41 -3.64 -20.23 3.83
N GLN A 42 -4.73 -20.79 3.31
CA GLN A 42 -4.72 -21.61 2.10
C GLN A 42 -6.04 -21.51 1.34
N TYR A 43 -6.04 -21.88 0.07
CA TYR A 43 -7.25 -21.98 -0.75
C TYR A 43 -7.18 -23.25 -1.60
N PHE A 44 -8.33 -23.78 -1.99
CA PHE A 44 -8.37 -24.95 -2.88
C PHE A 44 -8.41 -24.50 -4.34
N ASP A 45 -7.42 -24.94 -5.11
CA ASP A 45 -7.37 -24.75 -6.56
C ASP A 45 -8.15 -25.88 -7.24
N TYR A 46 -9.33 -25.56 -7.79
CA TYR A 46 -10.20 -26.54 -8.47
C TYR A 46 -9.69 -26.95 -9.86
N GLU A 47 -8.81 -26.16 -10.49
CA GLU A 47 -8.21 -26.53 -11.78
C GLU A 47 -7.13 -27.58 -11.57
N GLU A 48 -6.34 -27.42 -10.51
CA GLU A 48 -5.24 -28.34 -10.16
C GLU A 48 -5.64 -29.43 -9.15
N ASN A 49 -6.85 -29.36 -8.59
CA ASN A 49 -7.36 -30.23 -7.52
C ASN A 49 -6.39 -30.35 -6.33
N GLN A 50 -5.86 -29.23 -5.85
CA GLN A 50 -4.95 -29.22 -4.70
C GLN A 50 -5.09 -27.97 -3.85
N TRP A 51 -4.75 -28.10 -2.56
CA TRP A 51 -4.61 -26.95 -1.68
C TRP A 51 -3.33 -26.19 -2.01
N LYS A 52 -3.45 -24.87 -2.08
CA LYS A 52 -2.33 -23.95 -2.26
C LYS A 52 -2.26 -23.03 -1.05
N GLU A 53 -1.04 -22.78 -0.57
CA GLU A 53 -0.82 -21.75 0.42
C GLU A 53 -1.29 -20.41 -0.15
N ALA A 54 -2.16 -19.75 0.58
CA ALA A 54 -2.52 -18.38 0.26
C ALA A 54 -1.28 -17.57 0.57
N LEU A 55 -0.65 -17.02 -0.47
CA LEU A 55 0.35 -15.96 -0.32
C LEU A 55 -0.34 -14.77 0.34
N THR A 56 -0.42 -14.79 1.67
CA THR A 56 -0.62 -13.60 2.47
C THR A 56 0.60 -12.74 2.17
N LEU A 57 0.48 -11.82 1.22
CA LEU A 57 1.51 -10.82 1.01
C LEU A 57 1.69 -10.13 2.36
N ASP A 58 2.81 -10.41 3.03
CA ASP A 58 3.28 -9.55 4.10
C ASP A 58 3.56 -8.17 3.48
N VAL A 59 2.52 -7.36 3.47
CA VAL A 59 2.57 -5.99 2.94
C VAL A 59 3.15 -5.04 3.97
N SER A 60 3.45 -5.47 5.19
CA SER A 60 3.97 -4.59 6.25
C SER A 60 5.30 -3.97 5.84
N ALA A 61 6.19 -4.74 5.19
CA ALA A 61 7.44 -4.20 4.66
C ALA A 61 7.22 -3.18 3.54
N LYS A 62 6.29 -3.45 2.60
CA LYS A 62 5.95 -2.53 1.50
C LYS A 62 5.27 -1.26 2.00
N LEU A 63 4.39 -1.40 3.00
CA LEU A 63 3.67 -0.30 3.63
C LEU A 63 4.62 0.61 4.40
N ASN A 64 5.53 0.03 5.21
CA ASN A 64 6.56 0.77 5.92
C ASN A 64 7.50 1.52 4.94
N LEU A 65 7.89 0.88 3.83
CA LEU A 65 8.65 1.56 2.78
C LEU A 65 7.86 2.74 2.18
N LEU A 66 6.57 2.57 1.90
CA LEU A 66 5.72 3.62 1.36
C LEU A 66 5.58 4.79 2.35
N GLU A 67 5.41 4.51 3.64
CA GLU A 67 5.38 5.53 4.70
C GLU A 67 6.68 6.33 4.77
N LYS A 68 7.84 5.64 4.73
CA LYS A 68 9.15 6.30 4.71
C LYS A 68 9.35 7.19 3.47
N LEU A 69 8.94 6.70 2.30
CA LEU A 69 9.01 7.49 1.07
C LEU A 69 8.10 8.72 1.11
N ASN A 70 6.90 8.57 1.66
CA ASN A 70 5.95 9.68 1.82
C ASN A 70 6.50 10.74 2.80
N GLN A 71 7.05 10.30 3.94
CA GLN A 71 7.72 11.20 4.88
C GLN A 71 8.91 11.95 4.23
N ALA A 72 9.74 11.24 3.47
CA ALA A 72 10.86 11.86 2.76
C ALA A 72 10.39 12.90 1.74
N ALA A 73 9.34 12.58 0.97
CA ALA A 73 8.76 13.49 -0.01
C ALA A 73 8.18 14.75 0.65
N ASN A 74 7.45 14.62 1.75
CA ASN A 74 6.89 15.77 2.49
C ASN A 74 8.00 16.67 3.05
N ASN A 75 9.05 16.08 3.61
CA ASN A 75 10.20 16.85 4.11
C ASN A 75 10.92 17.61 2.97
N GLU A 76 10.98 17.05 1.76
CA GLU A 76 11.56 17.72 0.60
C GLU A 76 10.67 18.86 0.10
N ILE A 77 9.35 18.65 0.07
CA ILE A 77 8.36 19.68 -0.26
C ILE A 77 8.47 20.86 0.71
N GLU A 78 8.53 20.62 2.02
CA GLU A 78 8.64 21.67 3.03
C GLU A 78 9.90 22.52 2.81
N LYS A 79 11.05 21.88 2.56
CA LYS A 79 12.31 22.58 2.24
C LYS A 79 12.23 23.40 0.95
N LEU A 80 11.53 22.90 -0.06
CA LEU A 80 11.36 23.61 -1.33
C LEU A 80 10.45 24.83 -1.14
N VAL A 81 9.38 24.70 -0.36
CA VAL A 81 8.49 25.82 0.00
C VAL A 81 9.29 26.90 0.74
N ASP A 82 10.03 26.55 1.80
CA ASP A 82 10.88 27.49 2.54
C ASP A 82 11.88 28.21 1.63
N LYS A 83 12.47 27.49 0.67
CA LYS A 83 13.43 28.06 -0.27
C LYS A 83 12.76 29.04 -1.22
N VAL A 84 11.58 28.71 -1.72
CA VAL A 84 10.81 29.59 -2.62
C VAL A 84 10.37 30.86 -1.89
N GLU A 85 9.91 30.75 -0.64
CA GLU A 85 9.53 31.90 0.17
C GLU A 85 10.72 32.86 0.38
N LYS A 86 11.88 32.34 0.78
CA LYS A 86 13.11 33.15 0.93
C LYS A 86 13.53 33.82 -0.38
N GLN A 87 13.53 33.07 -1.48
CA GLN A 87 13.88 33.64 -2.79
C GLN A 87 12.88 34.73 -3.22
N THR A 88 11.61 34.57 -2.88
CA THR A 88 10.57 35.57 -3.18
C THR A 88 10.80 36.84 -2.37
N GLU A 89 11.11 36.72 -1.08
CA GLU A 89 11.44 37.86 -0.21
C GLU A 89 12.70 38.59 -0.68
N GLU A 90 13.77 37.86 -0.98
CA GLU A 90 15.03 38.42 -1.50
C GLU A 90 14.80 39.16 -2.83
N THR A 91 13.98 38.58 -3.72
CA THR A 91 13.61 39.20 -5.00
C THR A 91 12.82 40.48 -4.79
N LEU A 92 11.83 40.48 -3.88
CA LEU A 92 11.03 41.66 -3.56
C LEU A 92 11.90 42.77 -2.97
N ASN A 93 12.76 42.45 -2.01
CA ASN A 93 13.68 43.42 -1.40
C ASN A 93 14.61 44.04 -2.44
N THR A 94 15.11 43.23 -3.38
CA THR A 94 15.95 43.72 -4.49
C THR A 94 15.16 44.65 -5.41
N GLN A 95 13.91 44.30 -5.75
CA GLN A 95 13.05 45.16 -6.57
C GLN A 95 12.73 46.50 -5.89
N LEU A 96 12.47 46.49 -4.58
CA LEU A 96 12.25 47.71 -3.79
C LEU A 96 13.50 48.60 -3.78
N ALA A 97 14.67 48.04 -3.49
CA ALA A 97 15.92 48.80 -3.50
C ALA A 97 16.24 49.40 -4.88
N ILE A 98 15.97 48.66 -5.96
CA ILE A 98 16.11 49.17 -7.32
C ILE A 98 15.14 50.34 -7.58
N ALA A 99 13.88 50.23 -7.14
CA ALA A 99 12.88 51.29 -7.31
C ALA A 99 13.29 52.58 -6.56
N GLU A 100 13.80 52.46 -5.33
CA GLU A 100 14.32 53.59 -4.54
C GLU A 100 15.50 54.30 -5.24
N ILE A 101 16.41 53.53 -5.84
CA ILE A 101 17.52 54.08 -6.63
C ILE A 101 16.99 54.84 -7.85
N TYR A 102 16.02 54.28 -8.58
CA TYR A 102 15.42 54.96 -9.73
C TYR A 102 14.71 56.26 -9.36
N GLU A 103 14.01 56.29 -8.23
CA GLU A 103 13.35 57.50 -7.72
C GLU A 103 14.39 58.57 -7.35
N THR A 104 15.48 58.18 -6.71
CA THR A 104 16.57 59.12 -6.33
C THR A 104 17.23 59.75 -7.55
N ILE A 105 17.48 58.96 -8.60
CA ILE A 105 18.10 59.45 -9.85
C ILE A 105 17.12 60.32 -10.63
N SER A 106 15.85 59.91 -10.75
CA SER A 106 14.84 60.62 -11.57
C SER A 106 14.25 61.85 -10.85
N GLY A 107 14.19 61.83 -9.52
CA GLY A 107 13.71 62.94 -8.70
C GLY A 107 14.74 64.04 -8.45
N GLY A 108 16.03 63.76 -8.70
CA GLY A 108 17.14 64.72 -8.62
C GLY A 108 17.30 65.61 -9.87
N GLU A 109 16.55 65.37 -10.95
CA GLU A 109 16.58 66.16 -12.20
C GLU A 109 15.61 67.37 -12.19
N LYS A 110 15.37 68.01 -11.04
CA LYS A 110 14.61 69.27 -10.94
C LYS A 110 15.45 70.45 -10.49
#